data_AF-A0A0S8GBS7-F1
#
_entry.id   AF-A0A0S8GBS7-F1
#
_cell.length_a   1.000
_cell.length_b   1.000
_cell.length_c   1.000
_cell.angle_alpha   90.00
_cell.angle_beta   90.00
_cell.angle_gamma   90.00
#
_symmetry.space_group_name_H-M   'P 1'
#
loop_
_entity.id
_entity.type
_entity.pdbx_description
1 polymer ?
#
loop_
_entity_poly.entity_id
_entity_poly.type
_entity_poly.pdbx_seq_one_letter_code
_entity_poly.pdbx_strand_id
1 'polypeptide(L)' 'MRGEFTNETYLDFSAPDEKARMERAIADVASRLGETYDIVIGGERVRTKQTFSSYNPGNPEQVIGVF' A
#
# COMPACT_ATOMS: atom_id res chain seq x y z
N MET A 1 -21.65 20.94 -9.68
CA MET A 1 -21.77 21.10 -8.21
C MET A 1 -21.16 19.85 -7.59
N ARG A 2 -20.21 19.96 -6.65
CA ARG A 2 -19.80 18.77 -5.88
C ARG A 2 -20.98 18.39 -4.97
N GLY A 3 -21.25 17.10 -4.82
CA GLY A 3 -22.33 16.60 -3.97
C GLY A 3 -22.11 16.95 -2.50
N GLU A 4 -23.13 16.71 -1.67
CA GLU A 4 -22.98 16.83 -0.21
C GLU A 4 -21.92 15.84 0.29
N PHE A 5 -21.21 16.23 1.34
CA PHE A 5 -20.24 15.36 2.00
C PHE A 5 -20.96 14.18 2.65
N THR A 6 -20.44 12.97 2.43
CA THR A 6 -20.86 11.76 3.11
C THR A 6 -19.64 10.97 3.55
N ASN A 7 -19.72 10.31 4.71
CA ASN A 7 -18.69 9.38 5.15
C ASN A 7 -18.58 8.17 4.21
N GLU A 8 -17.37 7.65 4.06
CA GLU A 8 -17.15 6.36 3.40
C GLU A 8 -17.67 5.22 4.29
N THR A 9 -18.32 4.23 3.68
CA THR A 9 -18.88 3.10 4.42
C THR A 9 -17.81 2.02 4.58
N TYR A 10 -17.77 1.36 5.74
CA TYR A 10 -16.90 0.20 5.91
C TYR A 10 -17.35 -0.96 5.02
N LEU A 11 -16.38 -1.76 4.56
CA LEU A 11 -16.65 -3.01 3.85
C LEU A 11 -17.16 -4.07 4.83
N ASP A 12 -18.19 -4.80 4.43
CA ASP A 12 -18.69 -5.96 5.16
C ASP A 12 -17.93 -7.22 4.71
N PHE A 13 -16.94 -7.64 5.49
CA PHE A 13 -16.16 -8.85 5.19
C PHE A 13 -16.88 -10.17 5.51
N SER A 14 -18.12 -10.13 6.01
CA SER A 14 -18.99 -11.31 6.03
C SER A 14 -19.50 -11.66 4.62
N ALA A 15 -19.52 -10.66 3.71
CA ALA A 15 -19.80 -10.87 2.29
C ALA A 15 -18.61 -11.59 1.61
N PRO A 16 -18.83 -12.74 0.96
CA PRO A 16 -17.75 -13.52 0.34
C PRO A 16 -16.96 -12.75 -0.73
N ASP A 17 -17.64 -11.89 -1.48
CA ASP A 17 -17.03 -11.12 -2.56
C ASP A 17 -16.03 -10.09 -2.04
N GLU A 18 -16.35 -9.42 -0.93
CA GLU A 18 -15.48 -8.44 -0.28
C GLU A 18 -14.23 -9.10 0.32
N LYS A 19 -14.41 -10.26 0.95
CA LYS A 19 -13.29 -11.08 1.42
C LYS A 19 -12.37 -11.49 0.26
N ALA A 20 -12.94 -12.00 -0.83
CA ALA A 20 -12.16 -12.43 -1.99
C ALA A 20 -11.44 -11.26 -2.68
N ARG A 21 -12.03 -10.06 -2.69
CA ARG A 21 -11.38 -8.83 -3.19
C ARG A 21 -10.16 -8.46 -2.35
N MET A 22 -10.27 -8.49 -1.02
CA MET A 22 -9.15 -8.24 -0.12
C MET A 22 -8.03 -9.27 -0.32
N GLU A 23 -8.36 -10.56 -0.38
CA GLU A 23 -7.37 -11.63 -0.59
C GLU A 23 -6.59 -11.45 -1.90
N ARG A 24 -7.28 -11.08 -2.98
CA ARG A 24 -6.64 -10.75 -4.26
C ARG A 24 -5.74 -9.52 -4.15
N ALA A 25 -6.18 -8.47 -3.46
CA ALA A 25 -5.38 -7.26 -3.27
C ALA A 25 -4.12 -7.54 -2.44
N ILE A 26 -4.21 -8.38 -1.41
CA ILE A 26 -3.05 -8.81 -0.62
C ILE A 26 -2.07 -9.59 -1.51
N ALA A 27 -2.55 -10.51 -2.34
CA ALA A 27 -1.70 -11.27 -3.25
C ALA A 27 -0.99 -10.38 -4.30
N ASP A 28 -1.71 -9.40 -4.85
CA ASP A 28 -1.15 -8.43 -5.80
C ASP A 28 -0.03 -7.60 -5.15
N VAL A 29 -0.27 -7.03 -3.96
CA VAL A 29 0.74 -6.28 -3.20
C VAL A 29 1.93 -7.17 -2.81
N ALA A 30 1.68 -8.42 -2.43
CA ALA A 30 2.74 -9.37 -2.10
C ALA A 30 3.72 -9.59 -3.28
N SER A 31 3.23 -9.53 -4.52
CA SER A 31 4.08 -9.66 -5.72
C SER A 31 4.99 -8.46 -5.97
N ARG A 32 4.77 -7.36 -5.25
CA ARG A 32 5.41 -6.05 -5.43
C ARG A 32 6.24 -5.59 -4.22
N LEU A 33 6.41 -6.46 -3.22
CA LEU A 33 7.18 -6.14 -2.03
C LEU A 33 8.66 -5.93 -2.37
N GLY A 34 9.30 -5.01 -1.65
CA GLY A 34 10.69 -4.64 -1.86
C GLY A 34 10.90 -3.62 -2.99
N GLU A 35 9.84 -3.13 -3.62
CA GLU A 35 9.92 -1.99 -4.54
C GLU A 35 10.61 -0.77 -3.87
N THR A 36 11.36 0.00 -4.66
CA THR A 36 12.03 1.21 -4.21
C THR A 36 11.20 2.44 -4.56
N TYR A 37 11.00 3.33 -3.59
CA TYR A 37 10.16 4.51 -3.69
C TYR A 37 11.00 5.78 -3.53
N ASP A 38 11.15 6.51 -4.63
CA ASP A 38 11.88 7.77 -4.63
C ASP A 38 11.09 8.89 -3.92
N ILE A 39 11.81 9.86 -3.36
CA ILE A 39 11.23 11.08 -2.79
C ILE A 39 10.57 11.88 -3.91
N VAL A 40 9.40 12.49 -3.65
CA VAL A 40 8.73 13.38 -4.60
C VAL A 40 8.88 14.84 -4.18
N ILE A 41 9.55 15.66 -4.99
CA ILE A 41 9.77 17.09 -4.74
C ILE A 41 9.27 17.87 -5.95
N GLY A 42 8.25 18.72 -5.76
CA GLY A 42 7.67 19.49 -6.86
C GLY A 42 7.03 18.64 -7.97
N GLY A 43 6.72 17.36 -7.69
CA GLY A 43 6.21 16.40 -8.68
C GLY A 43 7.29 15.56 -9.35
N GLU A 44 8.57 15.86 -9.14
CA GLU A 44 9.68 15.08 -9.66
C GLU A 44 10.15 14.01 -8.67
N ARG A 45 10.52 12.84 -9.19
CA ARG A 45 11.09 11.74 -8.40
C ARG A 45 12.59 11.93 -8.24
N VAL A 46 13.05 11.96 -7.00
CA VAL A 46 14.44 12.19 -6.62
C VAL A 46 14.95 11.00 -5.81
N ARG A 47 15.93 10.29 -6.35
CA ARG A 47 16.58 9.16 -5.68
C ARG A 47 17.82 9.61 -4.92
N THR A 48 17.94 9.22 -3.65
CA THR A 48 19.12 9.44 -2.82
C THR A 48 20.01 8.21 -2.76
N LYS A 49 21.27 8.37 -2.36
CA LYS A 49 22.20 7.23 -2.14
C LYS A 49 21.92 6.49 -0.84
N GLN A 50 21.49 7.21 0.18
CA GLN A 50 21.09 6.62 1.45
C GLN A 50 19.63 6.22 1.34
N THR A 51 19.36 4.97 1.69
CA THR A 51 18.02 4.39 1.73
C THR A 51 17.80 3.63 3.04
N PHE A 52 16.55 3.34 3.36
CA PHE A 52 16.17 2.44 4.45
C PHE A 52 15.06 1.49 4.03
N SER A 53 15.04 0.31 4.63
CA SER A 53 14.00 -0.69 4.42
C SER A 53 12.86 -0.50 5.42
N SER A 54 11.63 -0.51 4.93
CA SER A 54 10.43 -0.68 5.76
C SER A 54 10.11 -2.17 5.85
N TYR A 55 9.93 -2.67 7.07
CA TYR A 55 9.73 -4.10 7.34
C TYR A 55 8.29 -4.38 7.75
N ASN A 56 7.82 -5.59 7.45
CA ASN A 56 6.54 -6.07 7.93
C ASN A 56 6.61 -6.37 9.45
N PRO A 57 5.83 -5.70 10.31
CA PRO A 57 5.85 -5.97 11.75
C PRO A 57 5.35 -7.38 12.11
N GLY A 58 4.52 -8.00 11.28
CA GLY A 58 4.07 -9.39 11.44
C GLY A 58 5.07 -10.43 10.94
N ASN A 59 6.07 -10.02 10.15
CA ASN A 59 7.19 -10.85 9.71
C ASN A 59 8.43 -9.97 9.49
N PRO A 60 9.25 -9.73 10.54
CA PRO A 60 10.34 -8.76 10.49
C PRO A 60 11.44 -9.02 9.44
N GLU A 61 11.53 -10.23 8.88
CA GLU A 61 12.46 -10.56 7.80
C GLU A 61 11.93 -10.16 6.40
N GLN A 62 10.65 -9.81 6.30
CA GLN A 62 10.01 -9.42 5.05
C GLN A 62 10.08 -7.90 4.85
N VAL A 63 10.82 -7.47 3.82
CA VAL A 63 10.88 -6.07 3.38
C VAL A 63 9.62 -5.73 2.61
N ILE A 64 8.92 -4.66 3.01
CA ILE A 64 7.74 -4.13 2.31
C ILE A 64 8.17 -3.19 1.18
N GLY A 65 9.10 -2.28 1.46
CA GLY A 65 9.58 -1.29 0.51
C GLY A 65 10.88 -0.64 0.96
N VAL A 66 11.57 -0.02 0.02
CA VAL A 66 12.84 0.70 0.23
C VAL A 66 12.64 2.17 -0.12
N PHE A 67 13.08 3.08 0.74
CA PHE A 67 12.91 4.53 0.60
C PHE A 67 14.25 5.25 0.69
#